data_AF-A0A6G7ZBS7-F1
#
_entry.id   AF-A0A6G7ZBS7-F1
#
_cell.length_a   1.000
_cell.length_b   1.000
_cell.length_c   1.000
_cell.angle_alpha   90.00
_cell.angle_beta   90.00
_cell.angle_gamma   90.00
#
_symmetry.space_group_name_H-M   'P 1'
#
loop_
_entity.id
_entity.type
_entity.pdbx_description
1 polymer ?
#
loop_
_entity_poly.entity_id
_entity_poly.type
_entity_poly.pdbx_seq_one_letter_code
_entity_poly.pdbx_strand_id
1 'polypeptide(L)'
;MNKIIKSFLKSLLLVALAILLFWIGYVGFIGGPARAYEREDRLMVEAMMESKGFTEATIIDRFSYDEVYYITEINDDSGNFIFWFNKDLTKTGQHDVVTTEPVHALATNFGMRPEDVSFGVYQDKLVYVLKNKHFEKFVDIESHNVVYDRGSGV
;
A
#
# COMPACT_ATOMS: atom_id res chain seq x y z
N MET A 1 -25.60 -51.89 2.83
CA MET A 1 -25.09 -50.55 3.22
C MET A 1 -26.25 -49.57 3.31
N ASN A 2 -26.65 -49.20 4.53
CA ASN A 2 -27.88 -48.44 4.81
C ASN A 2 -27.93 -47.14 3.99
N LYS A 3 -29.10 -46.85 3.40
CA LYS A 3 -29.35 -45.62 2.61
C LYS A 3 -28.91 -44.35 3.35
N ILE A 4 -29.03 -44.36 4.68
CA ILE A 4 -28.61 -43.29 5.58
C ILE A 4 -27.09 -43.04 5.50
N ILE A 5 -26.27 -44.10 5.54
CA ILE A 5 -24.80 -44.00 5.47
C ILE A 5 -24.37 -43.47 4.09
N LYS A 6 -25.03 -43.93 3.01
CA LYS A 6 -24.77 -43.42 1.65
C LYS A 6 -25.15 -41.94 1.50
N SER A 7 -26.25 -41.50 2.11
CA SER A 7 -26.67 -40.09 2.10
C SER A 7 -25.70 -39.22 2.88
N PHE A 8 -25.25 -39.68 4.06
CA PHE A 8 -24.29 -38.97 4.89
C PHE A 8 -22.94 -38.80 4.19
N LEU A 9 -22.42 -39.87 3.55
CA LEU A 9 -21.18 -39.79 2.77
C LEU A 9 -21.28 -38.79 1.61
N LYS A 10 -22.43 -38.75 0.92
CA LYS A 10 -22.66 -37.79 -0.18
C LYS A 10 -22.67 -36.35 0.33
N SER A 11 -23.35 -36.08 1.45
CA SER A 11 -23.34 -34.75 2.07
C SER A 11 -21.94 -34.34 2.51
N LEU A 12 -21.17 -35.25 3.12
CA LEU A 12 -19.79 -34.98 3.52
C LEU A 12 -18.90 -34.67 2.32
N LEU A 13 -19.05 -35.43 1.22
CA LEU A 13 -18.34 -35.19 -0.03
C LEU A 13 -18.68 -33.81 -0.61
N LEU A 14 -19.95 -33.42 -0.60
CA LEU A 14 -20.39 -32.10 -1.09
C LEU A 14 -19.82 -30.96 -0.24
N VAL A 15 -19.78 -31.10 1.08
CA VAL A 15 -19.16 -30.11 1.98
C VAL A 15 -17.66 -30.01 1.72
N ALA A 16 -16.96 -31.15 1.60
CA ALA A 16 -15.53 -31.16 1.28
C ALA A 16 -15.24 -30.50 -0.07
N LEU A 17 -16.08 -30.76 -1.08
CA LEU A 17 -15.97 -30.12 -2.40
C LEU A 17 -16.20 -28.61 -2.32
N ALA A 18 -17.20 -28.17 -1.54
CA ALA A 18 -17.46 -26.75 -1.33
C ALA A 18 -16.25 -26.05 -0.68
N ILE A 19 -15.69 -26.63 0.38
CA ILE A 19 -14.49 -26.11 1.05
C ILE A 19 -13.31 -26.01 0.06
N LEU A 20 -13.10 -27.05 -0.76
CA LEU A 20 -12.04 -27.06 -1.77
C LEU A 20 -12.23 -25.93 -2.80
N LEU A 21 -13.45 -25.73 -3.29
CA LEU A 21 -13.75 -24.66 -4.24
C LEU A 21 -13.55 -23.27 -3.63
N PHE A 22 -13.97 -23.07 -2.38
CA PHE A 22 -13.71 -21.81 -1.66
C PHE A 22 -12.20 -21.57 -1.49
N TRP A 23 -11.43 -22.61 -1.17
CA TRP A 23 -9.99 -22.50 -1.01
C TRP A 23 -9.28 -22.17 -2.33
N ILE A 24 -9.62 -22.86 -3.43
CA ILE A 24 -9.09 -22.55 -4.77
C ILE A 24 -9.46 -21.13 -5.18
N GLY A 25 -10.70 -20.71 -4.93
CA GLY A 25 -11.15 -19.35 -5.19
C GLY A 25 -10.34 -18.32 -4.42
N TYR A 26 -10.15 -18.54 -3.11
CA TYR A 26 -9.35 -17.64 -2.28
C TYR A 26 -7.90 -17.55 -2.76
N VAL A 27 -7.24 -18.68 -3.02
CA VAL A 27 -5.84 -18.69 -3.48
C VAL A 27 -5.69 -18.06 -4.86
N GLY A 28 -6.60 -18.35 -5.79
CA GLY A 28 -6.53 -17.84 -7.16
C GLY A 28 -6.88 -16.37 -7.29
N PHE A 29 -7.91 -15.89 -6.58
CA PHE A 29 -8.44 -14.53 -6.76
C PHE A 29 -7.94 -13.52 -5.72
N ILE A 30 -7.46 -13.97 -4.56
CA ILE A 30 -6.99 -13.07 -3.49
C ILE A 30 -5.48 -13.23 -3.29
N GLY A 31 -5.02 -14.46 -3.00
CA GLY A 31 -3.61 -14.70 -2.66
C GLY A 31 -2.65 -14.56 -3.85
N GLY A 32 -3.06 -15.00 -5.04
CA GLY A 32 -2.27 -14.94 -6.27
C GLY A 32 -1.91 -13.49 -6.67
N PRO A 33 -2.91 -12.60 -6.87
CA PRO A 33 -2.66 -11.21 -7.22
C PRO A 33 -1.79 -10.48 -6.18
N ALA A 34 -2.04 -10.67 -4.88
CA ALA A 34 -1.26 -10.04 -3.82
C ALA A 34 0.24 -10.35 -3.94
N ARG A 35 0.59 -11.63 -4.12
CA ARG A 35 1.99 -12.05 -4.31
C ARG A 35 2.61 -11.53 -5.60
N ALA A 36 1.81 -11.36 -6.66
CA ALA A 36 2.28 -10.79 -7.90
C ALA A 36 2.65 -9.31 -7.71
N TYR A 37 1.83 -8.54 -6.97
CA TYR A 37 2.13 -7.16 -6.62
C TYR A 37 3.36 -7.05 -5.71
N GLU A 38 3.47 -7.86 -4.66
CA GLU A 38 4.65 -7.88 -3.78
C GLU A 38 5.94 -8.16 -4.57
N ARG A 39 5.87 -9.07 -5.55
CA ARG A 39 7.02 -9.37 -6.42
C ARG A 39 7.35 -8.21 -7.35
N GLU A 40 6.35 -7.56 -7.94
CA GLU A 40 6.55 -6.38 -8.79
C GLU A 40 7.18 -5.25 -7.99
N ASP A 41 6.63 -4.95 -6.82
CA ASP A 41 7.10 -3.89 -5.94
C ASP A 41 8.55 -4.14 -5.52
N ARG A 42 8.90 -5.39 -5.15
CA ARG A 42 10.29 -5.75 -4.84
C ARG A 42 11.24 -5.53 -6.03
N LEU A 43 10.85 -5.95 -7.24
CA LEU A 43 11.68 -5.78 -8.44
C LEU A 43 11.91 -4.29 -8.77
N MET A 44 10.90 -3.43 -8.53
CA MET A 44 11.03 -1.99 -8.76
C MET A 44 11.99 -1.35 -7.76
N VAL A 45 11.92 -1.75 -6.49
CA VAL A 45 12.86 -1.28 -5.46
C VAL A 45 14.27 -1.77 -5.75
N GLU A 46 14.46 -3.04 -6.10
CA GLU A 46 15.76 -3.61 -6.48
C GLU A 46 16.38 -2.86 -7.69
N ALA A 47 15.58 -2.58 -8.73
CA ALA A 47 16.04 -1.82 -9.90
C ALA A 47 16.40 -0.38 -9.56
N MET A 48 15.64 0.27 -8.68
CA MET A 48 15.92 1.61 -8.18
C MET A 48 17.23 1.63 -7.37
N MET A 49 17.42 0.66 -6.48
CA MET A 49 18.64 0.52 -5.68
C MET A 49 19.86 0.31 -6.58
N GLU A 50 19.78 -0.56 -7.58
CA GLU A 50 20.87 -0.77 -8.55
C GLU A 50 21.17 0.51 -9.35
N SER A 51 20.12 1.21 -9.80
CA SER A 51 20.29 2.45 -10.57
C SER A 51 20.86 3.62 -9.77
N LYS A 52 20.57 3.71 -8.47
CA LYS A 52 20.99 4.82 -7.60
C LYS A 52 22.20 4.48 -6.72
N GLY A 53 22.55 3.20 -6.63
CA GLY A 53 23.66 2.72 -5.81
C GLY A 53 23.32 2.59 -4.32
N PHE A 54 22.04 2.41 -3.96
CA PHE A 54 21.63 2.22 -2.57
C PHE A 54 21.82 0.77 -2.12
N THR A 55 22.18 0.58 -0.86
CA THR A 55 22.50 -0.75 -0.29
C THR A 55 21.31 -1.40 0.41
N GLU A 56 20.45 -0.61 1.04
CA GLU A 56 19.25 -1.08 1.74
C GLU A 56 18.09 -0.11 1.53
N ALA A 57 16.93 -0.65 1.18
CA ALA A 57 15.70 0.11 1.01
C ALA A 57 14.51 -0.73 1.53
N THR A 58 13.65 -0.09 2.31
CA THR A 58 12.39 -0.68 2.78
C THR A 58 11.24 0.09 2.16
N ILE A 59 10.31 -0.60 1.49
CA ILE A 59 9.10 0.05 0.99
C ILE A 59 8.20 0.43 2.17
N ILE A 60 7.89 1.72 2.28
CA ILE A 60 6.98 2.23 3.31
C ILE A 60 5.57 2.39 2.76
N ASP A 61 5.45 2.81 1.49
CA ASP A 61 4.15 2.97 0.85
C ASP A 61 4.24 2.84 -0.67
N ARG A 62 3.08 2.53 -1.26
CA ARG A 62 2.85 2.58 -2.70
C ARG A 62 1.65 3.46 -2.96
N PHE A 63 1.85 4.52 -3.71
CA PHE A 63 0.84 5.52 -4.00
C PHE A 63 0.49 5.56 -5.48
N SER A 64 -0.79 5.68 -5.80
CA SER A 64 -1.27 5.76 -7.18
C SER A 64 -2.25 6.91 -7.30
N TYR A 65 -1.89 7.92 -8.09
CA TYR A 65 -2.76 9.07 -8.39
C TYR A 65 -2.74 9.41 -9.88
N ASP A 66 -1.76 10.17 -10.35
CA ASP A 66 -1.46 10.41 -11.77
C ASP A 66 -0.57 9.28 -12.32
N GLU A 67 0.41 8.86 -11.54
CA GLU A 67 1.30 7.74 -11.81
C GLU A 67 1.39 6.84 -10.57
N VAL A 68 2.08 5.71 -10.70
CA VAL A 68 2.40 4.84 -9.57
C VAL A 68 3.75 5.26 -9.02
N TYR A 69 3.76 5.70 -7.76
CA TYR A 69 4.96 6.04 -7.01
C TYR A 69 5.22 4.98 -5.94
N TYR A 70 6.49 4.70 -5.76
CA TYR A 70 7.04 3.89 -4.70
C TYR A 70 7.71 4.83 -3.71
N ILE A 71 7.38 4.69 -2.43
CA ILE A 71 7.98 5.44 -1.35
C ILE A 71 8.77 4.45 -0.50
N THR A 72 10.07 4.69 -0.39
CA THR A 72 11.02 3.82 0.30
C THR A 72 11.79 4.59 1.35
N GLU A 73 12.04 3.96 2.49
CA GLU A 73 13.04 4.39 3.47
C GLU A 73 14.38 3.77 3.08
N ILE A 74 15.39 4.59 2.82
CA ILE A 74 16.75 4.18 2.50
C ILE A 74 17.56 4.23 3.79
N ASN A 75 18.26 3.15 4.10
CA ASN A 75 19.11 3.06 5.28
C ASN A 75 20.51 2.63 4.86
N ASP A 76 21.38 3.58 4.57
CA ASP A 76 22.74 3.29 4.10
C ASP A 76 23.79 3.91 5.03
N ASP A 77 25.06 3.69 4.72
CA ASP A 77 26.18 4.30 5.46
C ASP A 77 26.17 5.84 5.36
N SER A 78 25.44 6.40 4.39
CA SER A 78 25.29 7.84 4.14
C SER A 78 24.21 8.47 5.03
N GLY A 79 23.28 7.68 5.56
CA GLY A 79 22.24 8.09 6.49
C GLY A 79 20.91 7.38 6.26
N ASN A 80 19.88 7.88 6.94
CA ASN A 80 18.51 7.45 6.73
C ASN A 80 17.71 8.60 6.09
N PHE A 81 16.97 8.32 5.03
CA PHE A 81 16.10 9.27 4.35
C PHE A 81 14.98 8.56 3.58
N ILE A 82 13.93 9.29 3.24
CA ILE A 82 12.86 8.81 2.38
C ILE A 82 13.21 9.14 0.92
N PHE A 83 13.16 8.13 0.07
CA PHE A 83 13.28 8.26 -1.38
C PHE A 83 11.97 7.85 -2.03
N TRP A 84 11.45 8.68 -2.93
CA TRP A 84 10.27 8.35 -3.72
C TRP A 84 10.59 8.39 -5.21
N PHE A 85 9.96 7.49 -5.97
CA PHE A 85 10.19 7.35 -7.40
C PHE A 85 8.99 6.79 -8.15
N ASN A 86 8.86 7.13 -9.43
CA ASN A 86 7.91 6.48 -10.34
C ASN A 86 8.56 5.29 -11.08
N LYS A 87 7.74 4.47 -11.76
CA LYS A 87 8.16 3.21 -12.40
C LYS A 87 9.35 3.31 -13.36
N ASP A 88 9.49 4.42 -14.07
CA ASP A 88 10.54 4.64 -15.06
C ASP A 88 11.72 5.47 -14.52
N LEU A 89 11.71 5.81 -13.23
CA LEU A 89 12.70 6.64 -12.54
C LEU A 89 12.88 8.04 -13.14
N THR A 90 11.91 8.53 -13.93
CA THR A 90 11.96 9.89 -14.50
C THR A 90 11.58 10.95 -13.47
N LYS A 91 10.71 10.60 -12.53
CA LYS A 91 10.34 11.44 -11.38
C LYS A 91 10.84 10.79 -10.12
N THR A 92 11.73 11.49 -9.43
CA THR A 92 12.30 11.04 -8.16
C THR A 92 12.48 12.21 -7.23
N GLY A 93 12.45 11.95 -5.93
CA GLY A 93 12.87 12.92 -4.94
C GLY A 93 13.29 12.27 -3.64
N GLN A 94 13.93 13.09 -2.82
CA GLN A 94 14.46 12.72 -1.53
C GLN A 94 13.88 13.66 -0.48
N HIS A 95 13.60 13.13 0.69
CA HIS A 95 13.15 13.87 1.86
C HIS A 95 13.79 13.28 3.11
N ASP A 96 14.03 14.10 4.13
CA ASP A 96 14.49 13.61 5.42
C ASP A 96 13.46 12.64 6.03
N VAL A 97 13.90 11.78 6.94
CA VAL A 97 13.01 10.84 7.62
C VAL A 97 11.92 11.60 8.35
N VAL A 98 10.67 11.29 8.03
CA VAL A 98 9.49 11.85 8.69
C VAL A 98 8.53 10.75 9.08
N THR A 99 7.81 10.98 10.18
CA THR A 99 6.72 10.10 10.65
C THR A 99 5.37 10.71 10.28
N THR A 100 4.29 9.96 10.46
CA THR A 100 2.93 10.45 10.25
C THR A 100 2.36 11.20 11.46
N GLU A 101 3.06 11.20 12.60
CA GLU A 101 2.62 11.83 13.86
C GLU A 101 2.16 13.29 13.72
N PRO A 102 2.85 14.16 12.95
CA PRO A 102 2.46 15.57 12.83
C PRO A 102 1.04 15.78 12.30
N VAL A 103 0.50 14.84 11.52
CA VAL A 103 -0.83 14.93 10.92
C VAL A 103 -1.89 14.07 11.63
N HIS A 104 -1.56 13.38 12.72
CA HIS A 104 -2.53 12.54 13.45
C HIS A 104 -3.73 13.34 14.00
N ALA A 105 -3.48 14.55 14.52
CA ALA A 105 -4.54 15.42 14.99
C ALA A 105 -5.45 15.89 13.84
N LEU A 106 -4.85 16.23 12.70
CA LEU A 106 -5.59 16.61 11.49
C LEU A 106 -6.41 15.43 10.94
N ALA A 107 -5.83 14.23 10.91
CA ALA A 107 -6.53 13.01 10.51
C ALA A 107 -7.73 12.72 11.41
N THR A 108 -7.56 12.86 12.72
CA THR A 108 -8.63 12.65 13.70
C THR A 108 -9.77 13.67 13.52
N ASN A 109 -9.44 14.94 13.23
CA ASN A 109 -10.44 15.97 12.93
C ASN A 109 -11.27 15.64 11.69
N PHE A 110 -10.67 14.96 10.71
CA PHE A 110 -11.38 14.44 9.53
C PHE A 110 -12.02 13.06 9.76
N GLY A 111 -12.10 12.58 11.01
CA GLY A 111 -12.71 11.30 11.36
C GLY A 111 -11.93 10.08 10.87
N MET A 112 -10.63 10.23 10.60
CA MET A 112 -9.73 9.14 10.27
C MET A 112 -8.96 8.67 11.49
N ARG A 113 -8.53 7.40 11.47
CA ARG A 113 -7.62 6.88 12.47
C ARG A 113 -6.19 7.23 12.09
N PRO A 114 -5.31 7.56 13.06
CA PRO A 114 -3.90 7.85 12.80
C PRO A 114 -3.19 6.77 11.96
N GLU A 115 -3.52 5.51 12.18
CA GLU A 115 -2.95 4.37 11.44
C GLU A 115 -3.39 4.27 9.97
N ASP A 116 -4.43 5.01 9.56
CA ASP A 116 -4.91 5.03 8.17
C ASP A 116 -4.21 6.13 7.33
N VAL A 117 -3.27 6.88 7.92
CA VAL A 117 -2.46 7.88 7.20
C VAL A 117 -1.31 7.18 6.49
N SER A 118 -1.20 7.39 5.17
CA SER A 118 -0.12 6.86 4.35
C SER A 118 0.69 7.99 3.71
N PHE A 119 1.84 7.65 3.13
CA PHE A 119 2.61 8.57 2.28
C PHE A 119 2.16 8.51 0.83
N GLY A 120 2.39 9.60 0.12
CA GLY A 120 2.16 9.70 -1.32
C GLY A 120 3.01 10.78 -1.96
N VAL A 121 2.81 10.98 -3.25
CA VAL A 121 3.51 12.00 -4.04
C VAL A 121 2.48 12.82 -4.79
N TYR A 122 2.52 14.14 -4.65
CA TYR A 122 1.64 15.06 -5.38
C TYR A 122 2.45 16.25 -5.88
N GLN A 123 2.36 16.54 -7.18
CA GLN A 123 3.12 17.63 -7.83
C GLN A 123 4.63 17.56 -7.51
N ASP A 124 5.22 16.37 -7.68
CA ASP A 124 6.65 16.10 -7.44
C ASP A 124 7.12 16.43 -6.01
N LYS A 125 6.22 16.31 -5.03
CA LYS A 125 6.51 16.46 -3.59
C LYS A 125 5.93 15.31 -2.79
N LEU A 126 6.65 14.93 -1.74
CA LEU A 126 6.18 13.94 -0.76
C LEU A 126 5.05 14.58 0.08
N VAL A 127 3.94 13.85 0.23
CA VAL A 127 2.74 14.30 0.94
C VAL A 127 2.21 13.21 1.87
N TYR A 128 1.50 13.62 2.91
CA TYR A 128 0.63 12.72 3.66
C TYR A 128 -0.69 12.54 2.93
N VAL A 129 -1.20 11.32 2.90
CA VAL A 129 -2.44 10.94 2.21
C VAL A 129 -3.48 10.55 3.25
N LEU A 130 -4.54 11.35 3.32
CA LEU A 130 -5.69 11.13 4.18
C LEU A 130 -6.86 10.71 3.29
N LYS A 131 -7.10 9.41 3.22
CA LYS A 131 -8.11 8.82 2.32
C LYS A 131 -9.07 7.91 3.07
N ASN A 132 -10.36 8.12 2.81
CA ASN A 132 -11.41 7.19 3.21
C ASN A 132 -12.43 7.01 2.08
N LYS A 133 -13.62 6.46 2.39
CA LYS A 133 -14.67 6.22 1.40
C LYS A 133 -15.36 7.51 0.90
N HIS A 134 -15.19 8.62 1.60
CA HIS A 134 -15.92 9.88 1.38
C HIS A 134 -15.04 11.00 0.84
N PHE A 135 -13.75 10.99 1.19
CA PHE A 135 -12.80 12.00 0.75
C PHE A 135 -11.40 11.43 0.53
N GLU A 136 -10.60 12.22 -0.17
CA GLU A 136 -9.18 12.05 -0.37
C GLU A 136 -8.52 13.43 -0.28
N LYS A 137 -7.71 13.65 0.75
CA LYS A 137 -6.99 14.88 1.01
C LYS A 137 -5.49 14.60 1.03
N PHE A 138 -4.69 15.46 0.40
CA PHE A 138 -3.23 15.40 0.50
C PHE A 138 -2.73 16.58 1.30
N VAL A 139 -1.80 16.32 2.22
CA VAL A 139 -1.24 17.31 3.13
C VAL A 139 0.25 17.38 2.88
N ASP A 140 0.76 18.58 2.64
CA ASP A 140 2.18 18.82 2.44
C ASP A 140 2.97 18.54 3.72
N ILE A 141 4.11 17.85 3.59
CA ILE A 141 4.88 17.37 4.74
C ILE A 141 5.55 18.49 5.51
N GLU A 142 5.96 19.56 4.83
CA GLU A 142 6.67 20.67 5.49
C GLU A 142 5.69 21.63 6.16
N SER A 143 4.65 22.04 5.43
CA SER A 143 3.72 23.08 5.85
C SER A 143 2.50 22.56 6.61
N HIS A 144 2.24 21.26 6.55
CA HIS A 144 1.04 20.60 7.09
C HIS A 144 -0.28 21.18 6.57
N ASN A 145 -0.24 21.89 5.44
CA ASN A 145 -1.42 22.43 4.79
C ASN A 145 -2.00 21.41 3.80
N VAL A 146 -3.32 21.43 3.65
CA VAL A 146 -4.01 20.64 2.62
C VAL A 146 -3.66 21.24 1.25
N VAL A 147 -3.00 20.47 0.40
CA VAL A 147 -2.60 20.86 -0.97
C VAL A 147 -3.51 20.26 -2.04
N TYR A 148 -4.31 19.27 -1.67
CA TYR A 148 -5.32 18.67 -2.54
C TYR A 148 -6.51 18.20 -1.71
N ASP A 149 -7.71 18.40 -2.26
CA ASP A 149 -8.96 18.01 -1.64
C ASP A 149 -9.95 17.49 -2.68
N ARG A 150 -10.38 16.24 -2.53
CA ARG A 150 -11.42 15.63 -3.34
C ARG A 150 -12.46 14.95 -2.46
N GLY A 151 -13.73 15.24 -2.75
CA GLY A 151 -14.87 14.68 -2.02
C GLY A 151 -15.42 15.65 -0.99
N SER A 152 -16.51 15.26 -0.35
CA SER A 152 -17.17 16.06 0.68
C SER A 152 -16.85 15.45 2.05
N GLY A 153 -15.66 15.75 2.58
CA GLY A 153 -15.37 15.60 4.00
C GLY A 153 -15.73 16.91 4.68
N VAL A 154 -16.77 16.89 5.52
CA VAL A 154 -17.09 17.97 6.46
C VAL A 154 -15.87 18.24 7.34
#